data_AF-A0A3R9XZZ1-F1
#
_entry.id   AF-A0A3R9XZZ1-F1
#
_cell.length_a   1.000
_cell.length_b   1.000
_cell.length_c   1.000
_cell.angle_alpha   90.00
_cell.angle_beta   90.00
_cell.angle_gamma   90.00
#
_symmetry.space_group_name_H-M   'P 1'
#
loop_
_entity.id
_entity.type
_entity.pdbx_description
1 polymer ?
#
loop_
_entity_poly.entity_id
_entity_poly.type
_entity_poly.pdbx_seq_one_letter_code
_entity_poly.pdbx_strand_id
1 'polypeptide(L)'
;MDDFIDFVRNKLGESIWVPLYKNLNKDDKSEDGTLYSCLIPFEDTSKAMSSYGWDLTLGSGGPSIITCGNEISYESNTTTLLPLVIHRSFHGTRQPYCEILQELVLYLNLYNDKPNNKYIVDDDNGIEIEVIKYSDSEILIRKSFLKAFMSARQMNLLLFFENTRHTNTATYLTDERVNEEKISYTRFWGSSYVSGYKTFTRVLGKKLFYCLPREEKNYNPLNGKDFESFIIDGDSHDKIVHTCDPSMLSDYFGKNEGAPHYLTPVYFDKGVLQKYYSSSAEYEIQDSSIHKYGYWYLRFDNNSSGHVCVFLGDLGNDLPHSEQVYWKSFNISPDGKKLSKTYFERSMLGTWSDPESPDLVFKSVFNQFQETWLKTKGWQLFLSLHPTDNHCFHTLHSLTKNEQSEFDSQILSLVKITIDSINVKELKKLVLIEDGAKSIKLLTEYLHQGGVTFDVAAFLGGLQGVRSTGVAHRRGTNYETTIARLGIEDDNLITAFDNILEQMTKLLIEIEEVFL
;
A
#
# COMPACT_ATOMS: atom_id res chain seq x y z
N MET A 1 9.24 25.25 -37.72
CA MET A 1 7.95 25.39 -37.02
C MET A 1 7.01 24.24 -37.37
N ASP A 2 7.14 23.62 -38.55
CA ASP A 2 6.39 22.39 -38.89
C ASP A 2 6.64 21.26 -37.87
N ASP A 3 7.84 21.18 -37.30
CA ASP A 3 8.19 20.29 -36.19
C ASP A 3 7.38 20.55 -34.91
N PHE A 4 7.09 21.82 -34.59
CA PHE A 4 6.24 22.17 -33.45
C PHE A 4 4.76 21.85 -33.73
N ILE A 5 4.30 22.09 -34.96
CA ILE A 5 2.95 21.72 -35.39
C ILE A 5 2.77 20.19 -35.34
N ASP A 6 3.76 19.42 -35.80
CA ASP A 6 3.77 17.96 -35.68
C ASP A 6 3.69 17.52 -34.21
N PHE A 7 4.49 18.12 -33.33
CA PHE A 7 4.41 17.87 -31.89
C PHE A 7 3.00 18.15 -31.34
N VAL A 8 2.42 19.31 -31.65
CA VAL A 8 1.09 19.67 -31.15
C VAL A 8 0.03 18.71 -31.65
N ARG A 9 0.04 18.36 -32.94
CA ARG A 9 -0.95 17.46 -33.54
C ARG A 9 -0.81 16.05 -32.97
N ASN A 10 0.41 15.50 -32.95
CA ASN A 10 0.63 14.07 -32.78
C ASN A 10 1.13 13.65 -31.39
N LYS A 11 1.60 14.59 -30.55
CA LYS A 11 2.24 14.26 -29.26
C LYS A 11 1.66 15.01 -28.06
N LEU A 12 1.27 16.28 -28.22
CA LEU A 12 0.73 17.08 -27.12
C LEU A 12 -0.57 16.45 -26.58
N GLY A 13 -0.56 16.10 -25.28
CA GLY A 13 -1.68 15.46 -24.58
C GLY A 13 -1.82 13.96 -24.82
N GLU A 14 -0.95 13.35 -25.63
CA GLU A 14 -1.08 11.93 -25.98
C GLU A 14 -0.38 10.99 -25.00
N SER A 15 0.74 11.41 -24.40
CA SER A 15 1.54 10.59 -23.49
C SER A 15 0.90 10.38 -22.11
N ILE A 16 1.52 9.54 -21.27
CA ILE A 16 1.10 9.32 -19.87
C ILE A 16 1.13 10.63 -19.06
N TRP A 17 2.01 11.57 -19.42
CA TRP A 17 2.20 12.84 -18.73
C TRP A 17 1.72 14.00 -19.60
N VAL A 18 0.62 14.63 -19.17
CA VAL A 18 0.03 15.77 -19.87
C VAL A 18 0.57 17.06 -19.25
N PRO A 19 1.12 17.99 -20.06
CA PRO A 19 1.58 19.27 -19.54
C PRO A 19 0.38 20.14 -19.16
N LEU A 20 0.30 20.53 -17.89
CA LEU A 20 -0.63 21.54 -17.43
C LEU A 20 -0.08 22.96 -17.63
N TYR A 21 1.24 23.09 -17.51
CA TYR A 21 2.01 24.29 -17.79
C TYR A 21 3.41 23.89 -18.25
N LYS A 22 3.97 24.61 -19.24
CA LYS A 22 5.37 24.49 -19.63
C LYS A 22 5.88 25.79 -20.23
N ASN A 23 6.96 26.33 -19.69
CA ASN A 23 7.71 27.42 -20.30
C ASN A 23 8.59 26.88 -21.44
N LEU A 24 8.47 27.45 -22.63
CA LEU A 24 9.25 27.06 -23.82
C LEU A 24 10.35 28.07 -24.17
N ASN A 25 10.55 29.09 -23.35
CA ASN A 25 11.54 30.13 -23.59
C ASN A 25 12.96 29.55 -23.54
N LYS A 26 13.78 29.99 -24.48
CA LYS A 26 15.23 29.75 -24.45
C LYS A 26 15.95 30.94 -23.84
N ASP A 27 17.06 30.65 -23.16
CA ASP A 27 17.91 31.67 -22.53
C ASP A 27 18.46 32.68 -23.56
N ASP A 28 18.72 32.23 -24.79
CA ASP A 28 19.21 33.06 -25.89
C ASP A 28 18.13 33.89 -26.60
N LYS A 29 16.87 33.79 -26.14
CA LYS A 29 15.69 34.47 -26.69
C LYS A 29 15.42 34.16 -28.16
N SER A 30 16.01 33.09 -28.71
CA SER A 30 15.72 32.62 -30.06
C SER A 30 14.32 32.03 -30.17
N GLU A 31 13.80 31.52 -29.06
CA GLU A 31 12.45 30.98 -28.94
C GLU A 31 11.80 31.44 -27.63
N ASP A 32 10.53 31.78 -27.71
CA ASP A 32 9.65 31.98 -26.56
C ASP A 32 8.30 31.33 -26.80
N GLY A 33 7.61 30.97 -25.72
CA GLY A 33 6.35 30.25 -25.83
C GLY A 33 5.93 29.62 -24.52
N THR A 34 4.72 29.09 -24.53
CA THR A 34 4.14 28.45 -23.34
C THR A 34 3.14 27.38 -23.76
N LEU A 35 3.13 26.27 -23.03
CA LEU A 35 1.99 25.35 -22.99
C LEU A 35 1.19 25.63 -21.73
N TYR A 36 -0.12 25.66 -21.83
CA TYR A 36 -1.01 25.89 -20.69
C TYR A 36 -2.31 25.12 -20.85
N SER A 37 -3.08 24.97 -19.78
CA SER A 37 -4.29 24.16 -19.81
C SER A 37 -5.41 24.71 -18.94
N CYS A 38 -6.64 24.46 -19.36
CA CYS A 38 -7.83 24.66 -18.56
C CYS A 38 -8.89 23.63 -18.91
N LEU A 39 -9.86 23.45 -18.00
CA LEU A 39 -11.11 22.79 -18.35
C LEU A 39 -12.14 23.79 -18.86
N ILE A 40 -13.01 23.36 -19.77
CA ILE A 40 -14.08 24.16 -20.35
C ILE A 40 -15.42 23.38 -20.28
N PRO A 41 -16.54 24.04 -19.96
CA PRO A 41 -17.86 23.41 -20.03
C PRO A 41 -18.20 22.90 -21.44
N PHE A 42 -19.07 21.90 -21.53
CA PHE A 42 -19.49 21.33 -22.81
C PHE A 42 -20.15 22.38 -23.72
N GLU A 43 -21.03 23.19 -23.14
CA GLU A 43 -21.79 24.26 -23.78
C GLU A 43 -20.90 25.35 -24.39
N ASP A 44 -19.74 25.60 -23.80
CA ASP A 44 -18.80 26.63 -24.25
C ASP A 44 -17.77 26.10 -25.27
N THR A 45 -17.66 24.77 -25.41
CA THR A 45 -16.60 24.13 -26.22
C THR A 45 -16.66 24.53 -27.70
N SER A 46 -17.85 24.47 -28.32
CA SER A 46 -18.03 24.83 -29.73
C SER A 46 -17.69 26.30 -30.01
N LYS A 47 -18.04 27.19 -29.06
CA LYS A 47 -17.73 28.62 -29.15
C LYS A 47 -16.23 28.85 -29.03
N ALA A 48 -15.57 28.23 -28.06
CA ALA A 48 -14.12 28.32 -27.92
C ALA A 48 -13.40 27.84 -29.18
N MET A 49 -13.76 26.67 -29.72
CA MET A 49 -13.11 26.11 -30.91
C MET A 49 -13.35 26.92 -32.20
N SER A 50 -14.36 27.81 -32.24
CA SER A 50 -14.54 28.73 -33.37
C SER A 50 -13.44 29.80 -33.50
N SER A 51 -12.65 30.02 -32.44
CA SER A 51 -11.53 30.95 -32.40
C SER A 51 -10.18 30.21 -32.33
N TYR A 52 -9.10 30.91 -32.68
CA TYR A 52 -7.74 30.37 -32.64
C TYR A 52 -7.00 30.73 -31.34
N GLY A 53 -7.50 31.73 -30.62
CA GLY A 53 -6.85 32.29 -29.44
C GLY A 53 -6.96 31.41 -28.20
N TRP A 54 -6.16 31.74 -27.19
CA TRP A 54 -6.36 31.22 -25.84
C TRP A 54 -7.61 31.84 -25.24
N ASP A 55 -8.49 31.01 -24.68
CA ASP A 55 -9.71 31.48 -24.00
C ASP A 55 -9.45 31.83 -22.52
N LEU A 56 -8.25 31.50 -22.02
CA LEU A 56 -7.78 31.81 -20.68
C LEU A 56 -6.31 32.19 -20.70
N THR A 57 -5.97 33.32 -20.09
CA THR A 57 -4.58 33.79 -19.93
C THR A 57 -3.99 33.38 -18.58
N LEU A 58 -2.65 33.31 -18.51
CA LEU A 58 -1.94 33.03 -17.27
C LEU A 58 -2.31 34.02 -16.16
N GLY A 59 -2.70 33.50 -15.00
CA GLY A 59 -3.10 34.30 -13.83
C GLY A 59 -4.54 34.81 -13.87
N SER A 60 -5.32 34.49 -14.90
CA SER A 60 -6.75 34.79 -14.99
C SER A 60 -7.62 33.70 -14.36
N GLY A 61 -8.92 33.97 -14.24
CA GLY A 61 -9.91 33.03 -13.73
C GLY A 61 -10.03 32.98 -12.20
N GLY A 62 -9.18 33.72 -11.49
CA GLY A 62 -9.33 33.92 -10.05
C GLY A 62 -10.50 34.85 -9.67
N PRO A 63 -10.78 34.97 -8.36
CA PRO A 63 -11.82 35.84 -7.84
C PRO A 63 -11.47 37.31 -8.06
N SER A 64 -12.48 38.13 -8.35
CA SER A 64 -12.29 39.57 -8.56
C SER A 64 -13.56 40.36 -8.26
N ILE A 65 -13.38 41.68 -8.12
CA ILE A 65 -14.49 42.63 -8.16
C ILE A 65 -14.69 43.01 -9.63
N ILE A 66 -15.91 42.77 -10.13
CA ILE A 66 -16.31 43.14 -11.48
C ILE A 66 -17.13 44.42 -11.41
N THR A 67 -16.75 45.39 -12.24
CA THR A 67 -17.46 46.66 -12.38
C THR A 67 -18.10 46.72 -13.75
N CYS A 68 -19.43 46.73 -13.81
CA CYS A 68 -20.20 46.89 -15.03
C CYS A 68 -21.05 48.17 -14.94
N GLY A 69 -20.54 49.26 -15.50
CA GLY A 69 -21.15 50.58 -15.33
C GLY A 69 -21.09 51.03 -13.86
N ASN A 70 -22.25 51.22 -13.24
CA ASN A 70 -22.38 51.59 -11.82
C ASN A 70 -22.54 50.37 -10.89
N GLU A 71 -22.63 49.16 -11.44
CA GLU A 71 -22.77 47.94 -10.64
C GLU A 71 -21.40 47.36 -10.29
N ILE A 72 -21.24 47.01 -9.02
CA ILE A 72 -20.04 46.40 -8.46
C ILE A 72 -20.46 45.06 -7.86
N SER A 73 -19.93 43.97 -8.38
CA SER A 73 -20.19 42.61 -7.89
C SER A 73 -18.89 41.89 -7.57
N TYR A 74 -18.96 40.96 -6.62
CA TYR A 74 -17.89 40.01 -6.37
C TYR A 74 -18.16 38.74 -7.17
N GLU A 75 -17.19 38.32 -7.97
CA GLU A 75 -17.21 37.04 -8.66
C GLU A 75 -16.11 36.14 -8.09
N SER A 76 -16.49 34.95 -7.64
CA SER A 76 -15.52 33.95 -7.15
C SER A 76 -14.65 33.40 -8.28
N ASN A 77 -15.16 33.40 -9.51
CA ASN A 77 -14.42 33.11 -10.74
C ASN A 77 -14.89 34.07 -11.82
N THR A 78 -13.93 34.71 -12.49
CA THR A 78 -14.19 35.70 -13.55
C THR A 78 -14.42 35.09 -14.93
N THR A 79 -14.54 33.76 -14.99
CA THR A 79 -14.70 32.97 -16.21
C THR A 79 -15.35 31.62 -15.89
N THR A 80 -16.01 31.02 -16.88
CA THR A 80 -16.57 29.66 -16.79
C THR A 80 -15.49 28.58 -16.96
N LEU A 81 -14.31 28.96 -17.46
CA LEU A 81 -13.17 28.07 -17.62
C LEU A 81 -12.48 27.81 -16.27
N LEU A 82 -11.94 26.61 -16.09
CA LEU A 82 -11.27 26.22 -14.86
C LEU A 82 -9.76 26.05 -15.10
N PRO A 83 -8.91 26.98 -14.64
CA PRO A 83 -7.46 26.79 -14.69
C PRO A 83 -7.05 25.61 -13.82
N LEU A 84 -6.23 24.71 -14.35
CA LEU A 84 -5.65 23.59 -13.58
C LEU A 84 -4.37 24.00 -12.85
N VAL A 85 -3.71 25.05 -13.34
CA VAL A 85 -2.52 25.68 -12.76
C VAL A 85 -2.80 27.17 -12.59
N ILE A 86 -2.57 27.70 -11.40
CA ILE A 86 -2.77 29.11 -11.06
C ILE A 86 -1.41 29.80 -11.04
N HIS A 87 -1.16 30.69 -12.01
CA HIS A 87 0.08 31.48 -12.04
C HIS A 87 -0.05 32.72 -11.15
N ARG A 88 0.83 32.85 -10.16
CA ARG A 88 0.87 33.98 -9.24
C ARG A 88 2.01 34.93 -9.60
N SER A 89 1.66 36.20 -9.78
CA SER A 89 2.61 37.29 -10.01
C SER A 89 2.49 38.32 -8.90
N PHE A 90 3.62 38.93 -8.54
CA PHE A 90 3.72 39.88 -7.41
C PHE A 90 4.32 41.22 -7.86
N HIS A 91 3.93 41.67 -9.05
CA HIS A 91 4.36 42.95 -9.64
C HIS A 91 5.90 43.11 -9.68
N GLY A 92 6.63 42.01 -9.86
CA GLY A 92 8.10 42.00 -9.88
C GLY A 92 8.78 42.17 -8.51
N THR A 93 8.03 42.32 -7.42
CA THR A 93 8.59 42.45 -6.06
C THR A 93 8.98 41.12 -5.43
N ARG A 94 8.40 40.01 -5.93
CA ARG A 94 8.69 38.63 -5.53
C ARG A 94 8.70 37.74 -6.75
N GLN A 95 9.40 36.62 -6.65
CA GLN A 95 9.41 35.61 -7.69
C GLN A 95 7.99 35.08 -7.93
N PRO A 96 7.52 35.07 -9.19
CA PRO A 96 6.26 34.43 -9.53
C PRO A 96 6.38 32.92 -9.34
N TYR A 97 5.26 32.25 -9.10
CA TYR A 97 5.23 30.80 -8.99
C TYR A 97 3.86 30.27 -9.40
N CYS A 98 3.79 28.97 -9.65
CA CYS A 98 2.57 28.28 -10.01
C CYS A 98 2.03 27.48 -8.82
N GLU A 99 0.71 27.49 -8.64
CA GLU A 99 -0.02 26.63 -7.71
C GLU A 99 -0.89 25.65 -8.53
N ILE A 100 -1.13 24.47 -8.00
CA ILE A 100 -2.11 23.53 -8.57
C ILE A 100 -3.50 23.94 -8.07
N LEU A 101 -4.53 23.82 -8.91
CA LEU A 101 -5.92 24.04 -8.50
C LEU A 101 -6.25 23.19 -7.26
N GLN A 102 -6.59 23.83 -6.14
CA GLN A 102 -6.82 23.12 -4.89
C GLN A 102 -7.99 22.13 -4.96
N GLU A 103 -9.01 22.41 -5.78
CA GLU A 103 -10.10 21.47 -6.00
C GLU A 103 -9.63 20.15 -6.63
N LEU A 104 -8.69 20.19 -7.58
CA LEU A 104 -8.09 19.00 -8.17
C LEU A 104 -7.31 18.20 -7.12
N VAL A 105 -6.53 18.89 -6.28
CA VAL A 105 -5.74 18.28 -5.19
C VAL A 105 -6.66 17.56 -4.20
N LEU A 106 -7.74 18.22 -3.76
CA LEU A 106 -8.68 17.68 -2.79
C LEU A 106 -9.54 16.55 -3.38
N TYR A 107 -10.02 16.72 -4.61
CA TYR A 107 -10.84 15.70 -5.29
C TYR A 107 -10.08 14.39 -5.46
N LEU A 108 -8.79 14.47 -5.82
CA LEU A 108 -7.93 13.29 -5.99
C LEU A 108 -7.21 12.86 -4.70
N ASN A 109 -7.48 13.52 -3.57
CA ASN A 109 -6.84 13.29 -2.28
C ASN A 109 -5.29 13.23 -2.35
N LEU A 110 -4.68 14.17 -3.07
CA LEU A 110 -3.24 14.15 -3.31
C LEU A 110 -2.44 14.69 -2.13
N TYR A 111 -1.40 13.97 -1.74
CA TYR A 111 -0.36 14.44 -0.81
C TYR A 111 0.72 15.22 -1.56
N ASN A 112 1.14 16.36 -1.02
CA ASN A 112 2.22 17.18 -1.59
C ASN A 112 3.58 16.82 -0.96
N ASP A 113 4.35 16.00 -1.66
CA ASP A 113 5.73 15.68 -1.35
C ASP A 113 6.66 16.80 -1.86
N LYS A 114 6.71 17.88 -1.07
CA LYS A 114 7.48 19.09 -1.37
C LYS A 114 8.97 18.83 -1.61
N PRO A 115 9.68 18.01 -0.79
CA PRO A 115 11.09 17.70 -1.03
C PRO A 115 11.39 17.15 -2.43
N ASN A 116 10.47 16.37 -3.00
CA ASN A 116 10.65 15.74 -4.31
C ASN A 116 9.85 16.42 -5.44
N ASN A 117 9.22 17.57 -5.16
CA ASN A 117 8.43 18.36 -6.09
C ASN A 117 7.35 17.56 -6.84
N LYS A 118 6.60 16.75 -6.10
CA LYS A 118 5.53 15.91 -6.65
C LYS A 118 4.29 15.87 -5.77
N TYR A 119 3.16 15.56 -6.40
CA TYR A 119 1.94 15.13 -5.71
C TYR A 119 1.74 13.65 -5.95
N ILE A 120 1.44 12.93 -4.87
CA ILE A 120 1.29 11.48 -4.84
C ILE A 120 -0.05 11.08 -4.23
N VAL A 121 -0.47 9.85 -4.49
CA VAL A 121 -1.56 9.17 -3.80
C VAL A 121 -1.22 7.68 -3.76
N ASP A 122 -1.67 6.98 -2.74
CA ASP A 122 -1.47 5.54 -2.64
C ASP A 122 -2.65 4.78 -3.27
N ASP A 123 -2.38 3.63 -3.88
CA ASP A 123 -3.45 2.69 -4.25
C ASP A 123 -4.02 1.95 -3.04
N ASP A 124 -4.99 1.07 -3.27
CA ASP A 124 -5.65 0.29 -2.22
C ASP A 124 -4.71 -0.73 -1.54
N ASN A 125 -3.54 -1.01 -2.11
CA ASN A 125 -2.48 -1.81 -1.50
C ASN A 125 -1.32 -0.97 -0.97
N GLY A 126 -1.41 0.35 -0.95
CA GLY A 126 -0.37 1.24 -0.43
C GLY A 126 0.84 1.42 -1.32
N ILE A 127 0.70 1.19 -2.62
CA ILE A 127 1.73 1.51 -3.60
C ILE A 127 1.58 2.99 -3.98
N GLU A 128 2.64 3.76 -3.77
CA GLU A 128 2.69 5.18 -4.13
C GLU A 128 2.57 5.38 -5.64
N ILE A 129 1.61 6.20 -6.05
CA ILE A 129 1.40 6.64 -7.43
C ILE A 129 1.74 8.13 -7.55
N GLU A 130 2.73 8.43 -8.38
CA GLU A 130 3.01 9.82 -8.75
C GLU A 130 1.94 10.36 -9.70
N VAL A 131 1.28 11.45 -9.31
CA VAL A 131 0.15 12.06 -10.05
C VAL A 131 0.53 13.39 -10.70
N ILE A 132 1.22 14.29 -9.99
CA ILE A 132 1.69 15.57 -10.55
C ILE A 132 3.17 15.70 -10.27
N LYS A 133 3.94 16.15 -11.27
CA LYS A 133 5.35 16.55 -11.11
C LYS A 133 5.47 18.02 -11.46
N TYR A 134 6.25 18.77 -10.70
CA TYR A 134 6.40 20.19 -10.95
C TYR A 134 7.85 20.66 -10.81
N SER A 135 8.17 21.70 -11.55
CA SER A 135 9.38 22.51 -11.46
C SER A 135 9.00 23.97 -11.74
N ASP A 136 9.98 24.88 -11.70
CA ASP A 136 9.73 26.29 -12.03
C ASP A 136 9.26 26.50 -13.48
N SER A 137 9.62 25.59 -14.40
CA SER A 137 9.36 25.71 -15.83
C SER A 137 8.33 24.72 -16.36
N GLU A 138 7.92 23.70 -15.61
CA GLU A 138 7.04 22.66 -16.11
C GLU A 138 6.18 22.04 -15.01
N ILE A 139 4.91 21.81 -15.31
CA ILE A 139 3.97 21.06 -14.47
C ILE A 139 3.29 20.00 -15.33
N LEU A 140 3.44 18.74 -14.94
CA LEU A 140 2.89 17.58 -15.64
C LEU A 140 1.90 16.86 -14.74
N ILE A 141 0.80 16.37 -15.30
CA ILE A 141 -0.15 15.49 -14.61
C ILE A 141 -0.28 14.14 -15.33
N ARG A 142 -0.46 13.07 -14.57
CA ARG A 142 -0.77 11.76 -15.11
C ARG A 142 -2.14 11.76 -15.81
N LYS A 143 -2.17 11.32 -17.06
CA LYS A 143 -3.34 11.36 -17.96
C LYS A 143 -4.58 10.69 -17.37
N SER A 144 -4.44 9.57 -16.66
CA SER A 144 -5.57 8.86 -16.04
C SER A 144 -6.26 9.71 -14.98
N PHE A 145 -5.50 10.37 -14.11
CA PHE A 145 -6.01 11.25 -13.06
C PHE A 145 -6.63 12.54 -13.64
N LEU A 146 -6.01 13.11 -14.67
CA LEU A 146 -6.60 14.25 -15.38
C LEU A 146 -7.95 13.88 -16.01
N LYS A 147 -8.03 12.75 -16.73
CA LYS A 147 -9.29 12.25 -17.30
C LYS A 147 -10.35 11.98 -16.24
N ALA A 148 -9.95 11.47 -15.09
CA ALA A 148 -10.86 11.26 -13.97
C ALA A 148 -11.47 12.56 -13.46
N PHE A 149 -10.64 13.57 -13.23
CA PHE A 149 -11.12 14.89 -12.84
C PHE A 149 -12.00 15.55 -13.91
N MET A 150 -11.62 15.45 -15.19
CA MET A 150 -12.43 15.91 -16.32
C MET A 150 -13.82 15.26 -16.35
N SER A 151 -13.88 13.95 -16.14
CA SER A 151 -15.13 13.16 -16.15
C SER A 151 -15.98 13.46 -14.91
N ALA A 152 -15.36 13.65 -13.74
CA ALA A 152 -16.06 14.10 -12.54
C ALA A 152 -16.73 15.47 -12.75
N ARG A 153 -15.96 16.42 -13.28
CA ARG A 153 -16.43 17.79 -13.55
C ARG A 153 -17.34 17.91 -14.75
N GLN A 154 -17.38 16.90 -15.63
CA GLN A 154 -18.09 16.96 -16.92
C GLN A 154 -17.63 18.18 -17.74
N MET A 155 -16.31 18.35 -17.84
CA MET A 155 -15.67 19.44 -18.59
C MET A 155 -14.61 18.89 -19.53
N ASN A 156 -14.54 19.45 -20.74
CA ASN A 156 -13.50 19.13 -21.71
C ASN A 156 -12.19 19.82 -21.34
N LEU A 157 -11.07 19.36 -21.89
CA LEU A 157 -9.76 19.96 -21.69
C LEU A 157 -9.34 20.73 -22.94
N LEU A 158 -8.91 21.98 -22.74
CA LEU A 158 -8.15 22.73 -23.72
C LEU A 158 -6.68 22.73 -23.33
N LEU A 159 -5.84 22.21 -24.22
CA LEU A 159 -4.39 22.39 -24.16
C LEU A 159 -4.02 23.55 -25.07
N PHE A 160 -3.75 24.70 -24.45
CA PHE A 160 -3.24 25.88 -25.12
C PHE A 160 -1.76 25.70 -25.45
N PHE A 161 -1.38 26.16 -26.63
CA PHE A 161 0.01 26.16 -27.06
C PHE A 161 0.36 27.48 -27.75
N GLU A 162 1.58 27.91 -27.51
CA GLU A 162 2.20 29.04 -28.17
C GLU A 162 3.70 28.77 -28.30
N ASN A 163 4.26 28.99 -29.49
CA ASN A 163 5.70 29.06 -29.69
C ASN A 163 6.02 30.08 -30.79
N THR A 164 6.93 31.00 -30.49
CA THR A 164 7.51 31.98 -31.39
C THR A 164 8.98 31.66 -31.59
N ARG A 165 9.42 31.53 -32.84
CA ARG A 165 10.85 31.38 -33.20
C ARG A 165 11.33 32.56 -34.00
N HIS A 166 12.46 33.12 -33.60
CA HIS A 166 13.10 34.27 -34.21
C HIS A 166 14.18 33.83 -35.20
N THR A 167 14.26 34.50 -36.36
CA THR A 167 15.25 34.19 -37.40
C THR A 167 15.93 35.45 -37.97
N ASN A 168 17.15 35.28 -38.48
CA ASN A 168 17.94 36.35 -39.08
C ASN A 168 17.60 36.57 -40.57
N THR A 169 16.70 35.76 -41.12
CA THR A 169 16.23 35.87 -42.50
C THR A 169 15.04 36.83 -42.60
N ALA A 170 14.96 37.59 -43.69
CA ALA A 170 13.84 38.48 -43.98
C ALA A 170 12.80 37.78 -44.87
N THR A 171 12.37 36.58 -44.47
CA THR A 171 11.41 35.77 -45.24
C THR A 171 10.04 35.86 -44.58
N TYR A 172 9.01 36.12 -45.38
CA TYR A 172 7.60 36.10 -44.98
C TYR A 172 6.85 35.07 -45.82
N LEU A 173 6.16 34.11 -45.20
CA LEU A 173 5.20 33.24 -45.86
C LEU A 173 3.78 33.67 -45.52
N THR A 174 2.82 33.13 -46.27
CA THR A 174 1.39 33.34 -46.02
C THR A 174 1.00 32.76 -44.67
N ASP A 175 0.19 33.52 -43.92
CA ASP A 175 -0.38 33.07 -42.67
C ASP A 175 -1.24 31.82 -42.88
N GLU A 176 -1.15 30.90 -41.93
CA GLU A 176 -1.97 29.70 -41.89
C GLU A 176 -3.04 29.86 -40.80
N ARG A 177 -4.26 29.43 -41.09
CA ARG A 177 -5.35 29.35 -40.12
C ARG A 177 -5.99 27.98 -40.23
N VAL A 178 -5.95 27.25 -39.15
CA VAL A 178 -6.54 25.91 -39.05
C VAL A 178 -7.63 25.96 -38.00
N ASN A 179 -8.82 25.51 -38.39
CA ASN A 179 -9.94 25.29 -37.48
C ASN A 179 -10.55 23.92 -37.79
N GLU A 180 -10.05 22.91 -37.09
CA GLU A 180 -10.51 21.53 -37.13
C GLU A 180 -11.22 21.20 -35.80
N GLU A 181 -12.01 20.14 -35.78
CA GLU A 181 -12.83 19.74 -34.62
C GLU A 181 -12.04 19.69 -33.29
N LYS A 182 -10.81 19.14 -33.33
CA LYS A 182 -9.99 18.91 -32.14
C LYS A 182 -8.77 19.83 -32.03
N ILE A 183 -8.55 20.71 -33.01
CA ILE A 183 -7.40 21.60 -33.01
C ILE A 183 -7.70 22.88 -33.79
N SER A 184 -7.37 24.02 -33.19
CA SER A 184 -7.51 25.33 -33.81
C SER A 184 -6.24 26.14 -33.56
N TYR A 185 -5.62 26.67 -34.62
CA TYR A 185 -4.42 27.50 -34.49
C TYR A 185 -4.23 28.49 -35.64
N THR A 186 -3.41 29.50 -35.39
CA THR A 186 -2.80 30.32 -36.44
C THR A 186 -1.29 30.11 -36.48
N ARG A 187 -0.73 30.19 -37.69
CA ARG A 187 0.70 30.39 -37.92
C ARG A 187 0.89 31.75 -38.55
N PHE A 188 1.49 32.68 -37.82
CA PHE A 188 1.68 34.07 -38.21
C PHE A 188 3.16 34.45 -38.32
N TRP A 189 3.47 35.37 -39.23
CA TRP A 189 4.84 35.82 -39.51
C TRP A 189 4.95 37.33 -39.35
N GLY A 190 5.99 37.81 -38.67
CA GLY A 190 6.16 39.24 -38.40
C GLY A 190 7.62 39.66 -38.22
N SER A 191 7.82 40.98 -38.06
CA SER A 191 9.13 41.54 -37.70
C SER A 191 9.52 41.12 -36.29
N SER A 192 10.75 40.64 -36.11
CA SER A 192 11.25 40.23 -34.79
C SER A 192 11.23 41.39 -33.78
N TYR A 193 10.77 41.11 -32.56
CA TYR A 193 10.90 42.01 -31.40
C TYR A 193 12.18 41.75 -30.58
N VAL A 194 12.95 40.70 -30.92
CA VAL A 194 14.22 40.38 -30.26
C VAL A 194 15.37 40.98 -31.07
N SER A 195 16.22 41.74 -30.39
CA SER A 195 17.43 42.34 -30.98
C SER A 195 18.34 41.27 -31.57
N GLY A 196 18.89 41.54 -32.76
CA GLY A 196 19.75 40.61 -33.50
C GLY A 196 19.00 39.74 -34.52
N TYR A 197 17.68 39.61 -34.40
CA TYR A 197 16.83 38.88 -35.34
C TYR A 197 16.02 39.80 -36.24
N LYS A 198 15.62 39.31 -37.42
CA LYS A 198 14.88 40.11 -38.42
C LYS A 198 13.38 39.78 -38.43
N THR A 199 13.04 38.50 -38.38
CA THR A 199 11.64 38.03 -38.45
C THR A 199 11.34 37.03 -37.34
N PHE A 200 10.07 36.78 -37.09
CA PHE A 200 9.61 35.65 -36.28
C PHE A 200 8.50 34.89 -36.98
N THR A 201 8.36 33.61 -36.61
CA THR A 201 7.18 32.80 -36.89
C THR A 201 6.55 32.40 -35.56
N ARG A 202 5.25 32.64 -35.38
CA ARG A 202 4.49 32.26 -34.18
C ARG A 202 3.41 31.26 -34.54
N VAL A 203 3.33 30.17 -33.79
CA VAL A 203 2.18 29.26 -33.78
C VAL A 203 1.47 29.44 -32.46
N LEU A 204 0.19 29.78 -32.51
CA LEU A 204 -0.66 29.96 -31.34
C LEU A 204 -1.99 29.28 -31.57
N GLY A 205 -2.43 28.48 -30.59
CA GLY A 205 -3.65 27.72 -30.74
C GLY A 205 -4.04 26.93 -29.50
N LYS A 206 -4.98 26.02 -29.72
CA LYS A 206 -5.51 25.10 -28.72
C LYS A 206 -5.87 23.75 -29.31
N LYS A 207 -5.68 22.71 -28.51
CA LYS A 207 -6.07 21.33 -28.81
C LYS A 207 -7.12 20.87 -27.79
N LEU A 208 -8.19 20.27 -28.27
CA LEU A 208 -9.35 19.85 -27.49
C LEU A 208 -9.30 18.35 -27.18
N PHE A 209 -9.60 18.01 -25.93
CA PHE A 209 -9.85 16.63 -25.49
C PHE A 209 -11.21 16.56 -24.80
N TYR A 210 -12.06 15.66 -25.28
CA TYR A 210 -13.37 15.41 -24.68
C TYR A 210 -13.23 14.59 -23.40
N CYS A 211 -14.02 14.93 -22.38
CA CYS A 211 -14.14 14.08 -21.20
C CYS A 211 -15.08 12.88 -21.45
N LEU A 212 -15.01 11.90 -20.56
CA LEU A 212 -15.89 10.74 -20.60
C LEU A 212 -17.15 11.01 -19.75
N PRO A 213 -18.23 10.23 -19.93
CA PRO A 213 -19.40 10.30 -19.06
C PRO A 213 -19.04 10.09 -17.58
N ARG A 214 -19.82 10.70 -16.69
CA ARG A 214 -19.67 10.56 -15.24
C ARG A 214 -20.14 9.18 -14.76
N GLU A 215 -19.33 8.18 -15.06
CA GLU A 215 -19.45 6.78 -14.60
C GLU A 215 -18.28 6.46 -13.67
N GLU A 216 -18.47 5.58 -12.69
CA GLU A 216 -17.50 5.33 -11.61
C GLU A 216 -16.10 4.97 -12.11
N LYS A 217 -16.01 4.08 -13.09
CA LYS A 217 -14.77 3.70 -13.79
C LYS A 217 -14.04 4.87 -14.48
N ASN A 218 -14.76 5.95 -14.80
CA ASN A 218 -14.22 7.10 -15.53
C ASN A 218 -13.79 8.21 -14.58
N TYR A 219 -14.49 8.43 -13.45
CA TYR A 219 -14.19 9.52 -12.52
C TYR A 219 -13.36 9.11 -11.30
N ASN A 220 -13.21 7.81 -11.05
CA ASN A 220 -12.33 7.29 -10.02
C ASN A 220 -11.11 6.61 -10.68
N PRO A 221 -9.93 7.27 -10.71
CA PRO A 221 -8.75 6.76 -11.41
C PRO A 221 -8.10 5.56 -10.72
N LEU A 222 -8.51 5.28 -9.48
CA LEU A 222 -8.08 4.15 -8.67
C LEU A 222 -9.12 3.01 -8.70
N ASN A 223 -10.25 3.18 -9.42
CA ASN A 223 -11.32 2.19 -9.46
C ASN A 223 -11.28 1.33 -10.72
N GLY A 224 -11.81 0.12 -10.53
CA GLY A 224 -11.58 -1.05 -11.36
C GLY A 224 -11.18 -2.19 -10.45
N LYS A 225 -12.05 -2.57 -9.51
CA LYS A 225 -11.88 -3.82 -8.77
C LYS A 225 -12.11 -4.95 -9.76
N ASP A 226 -11.03 -5.39 -10.39
CA ASP A 226 -10.98 -6.72 -10.96
C ASP A 226 -11.06 -7.72 -9.79
N PHE A 227 -11.83 -8.78 -9.98
CA PHE A 227 -12.02 -9.82 -8.98
C PHE A 227 -11.48 -11.14 -9.50
N GLU A 228 -10.66 -11.78 -8.68
CA GLU A 228 -10.16 -13.11 -9.01
C GLU A 228 -11.21 -14.19 -8.75
N SER A 229 -10.95 -15.37 -9.30
CA SER A 229 -11.75 -16.57 -9.05
C SER A 229 -10.93 -17.63 -8.32
N PHE A 230 -11.55 -18.27 -7.35
CA PHE A 230 -10.94 -19.25 -6.46
C PHE A 230 -11.68 -20.58 -6.54
N ILE A 231 -10.96 -21.67 -6.26
CA ILE A 231 -11.47 -23.03 -6.09
C ILE A 231 -12.31 -23.05 -4.82
N ILE A 232 -13.59 -23.41 -4.97
CA ILE A 232 -14.58 -23.44 -3.89
C ILE A 232 -15.08 -24.85 -3.59
N ASP A 233 -14.91 -25.79 -4.52
CA ASP A 233 -15.33 -27.18 -4.39
C ASP A 233 -14.55 -28.08 -5.37
N GLY A 234 -14.71 -29.39 -5.24
CA GLY A 234 -14.06 -30.39 -6.07
C GLY A 234 -12.71 -30.87 -5.52
N ASP A 235 -12.00 -31.61 -6.35
CA ASP A 235 -10.70 -32.22 -6.01
C ASP A 235 -9.53 -31.61 -6.81
N SER A 236 -8.34 -32.20 -6.66
CA SER A 236 -7.14 -31.72 -7.34
C SER A 236 -7.22 -31.73 -8.88
N HIS A 237 -8.12 -32.53 -9.46
CA HIS A 237 -8.35 -32.70 -10.88
C HIS A 237 -9.59 -31.92 -11.35
N ASP A 238 -10.74 -32.18 -10.72
CA ASP A 238 -12.04 -31.62 -11.08
C ASP A 238 -12.41 -30.45 -10.17
N LYS A 239 -11.84 -29.28 -10.47
CA LYS A 239 -11.99 -28.06 -9.66
C LYS A 239 -13.24 -27.27 -10.06
N ILE A 240 -14.03 -26.86 -9.07
CA ILE A 240 -15.10 -25.89 -9.23
C ILE A 240 -14.58 -24.53 -8.76
N VAL A 241 -14.61 -23.54 -9.66
CA VAL A 241 -14.13 -22.18 -9.38
C VAL A 241 -15.27 -21.17 -9.41
N HIS A 242 -15.17 -20.14 -8.59
CA HIS A 242 -16.10 -19.01 -8.60
C HIS A 242 -15.38 -17.70 -8.29
N THR A 243 -15.89 -16.59 -8.83
CA THR A 243 -15.39 -15.24 -8.51
C THR A 243 -15.58 -14.90 -7.04
N CYS A 244 -14.64 -14.14 -6.47
CA CYS A 244 -14.80 -13.53 -5.14
C CYS A 244 -15.58 -12.20 -5.17
N ASP A 245 -16.05 -11.72 -6.33
CA ASP A 245 -16.83 -10.49 -6.44
C ASP A 245 -18.07 -10.54 -5.52
N PRO A 246 -18.13 -9.72 -4.46
CA PRO A 246 -19.25 -9.75 -3.51
C PRO A 246 -20.60 -9.40 -4.17
N SER A 247 -20.60 -8.72 -5.32
CA SER A 247 -21.81 -8.43 -6.10
C SER A 247 -22.40 -9.65 -6.78
N MET A 248 -21.61 -10.73 -6.94
CA MET A 248 -21.97 -11.99 -7.60
C MET A 248 -22.18 -13.17 -6.62
N LEU A 249 -22.00 -12.95 -5.31
CA LEU A 249 -22.20 -13.97 -4.27
C LEU A 249 -23.59 -13.91 -3.65
N SER A 250 -24.07 -15.05 -3.15
CA SER A 250 -25.31 -15.10 -2.36
C SER A 250 -25.09 -14.75 -0.90
N ASP A 251 -26.16 -14.34 -0.21
CA ASP A 251 -26.14 -14.00 1.21
C ASP A 251 -27.41 -14.48 1.93
N TYR A 252 -27.46 -14.30 3.25
CA TYR A 252 -28.63 -14.61 4.08
C TYR A 252 -29.83 -13.68 3.88
N PHE A 253 -29.70 -12.64 3.04
CA PHE A 253 -30.70 -11.60 2.81
C PHE A 253 -31.37 -11.71 1.43
N GLY A 254 -31.09 -12.78 0.69
CA GLY A 254 -31.74 -13.11 -0.58
C GLY A 254 -31.01 -12.58 -1.81
N LYS A 255 -29.76 -12.12 -1.69
CA LYS A 255 -28.94 -11.73 -2.84
C LYS A 255 -28.52 -12.97 -3.65
N ASN A 256 -28.52 -12.86 -4.98
CA ASN A 256 -27.99 -13.85 -5.94
C ASN A 256 -28.35 -15.33 -5.62
N GLU A 257 -29.62 -15.62 -5.39
CA GLU A 257 -30.08 -16.97 -5.04
C GLU A 257 -29.54 -18.04 -6.03
N GLY A 258 -28.91 -19.09 -5.48
CA GLY A 258 -28.28 -20.16 -6.26
C GLY A 258 -26.79 -19.97 -6.56
N ALA A 259 -26.22 -18.78 -6.36
CA ALA A 259 -24.77 -18.56 -6.39
C ALA A 259 -24.09 -19.07 -5.10
N PRO A 260 -22.77 -19.36 -5.11
CA PRO A 260 -22.00 -19.60 -3.90
C PRO A 260 -22.19 -18.50 -2.85
N HIS A 261 -22.25 -18.91 -1.59
CA HIS A 261 -22.52 -18.01 -0.48
C HIS A 261 -21.29 -17.17 -0.14
N TYR A 262 -21.49 -15.97 0.38
CA TYR A 262 -20.41 -15.09 0.86
C TYR A 262 -19.44 -15.83 1.79
N LEU A 263 -20.01 -16.62 2.72
CA LEU A 263 -19.28 -17.43 3.70
C LEU A 263 -18.81 -18.80 3.17
N THR A 264 -18.72 -18.99 1.85
CA THR A 264 -18.12 -20.20 1.28
C THR A 264 -16.63 -20.26 1.68
N PRO A 265 -16.17 -21.30 2.40
CA PRO A 265 -14.77 -21.43 2.79
C PRO A 265 -13.86 -21.69 1.58
N VAL A 266 -12.77 -20.93 1.47
CA VAL A 266 -11.73 -21.09 0.45
C VAL A 266 -10.40 -21.38 1.14
N TYR A 267 -9.72 -22.43 0.69
CA TYR A 267 -8.52 -22.94 1.35
C TYR A 267 -7.25 -22.58 0.58
N PHE A 268 -6.18 -22.34 1.34
CA PHE A 268 -4.87 -21.96 0.81
C PHE A 268 -3.76 -22.73 1.51
N ASP A 269 -2.69 -22.99 0.77
CA ASP A 269 -1.43 -23.47 1.33
C ASP A 269 -0.87 -22.44 2.33
N LYS A 270 -0.40 -22.90 3.49
CA LYS A 270 0.04 -22.03 4.59
C LYS A 270 1.23 -21.14 4.19
N GLY A 271 1.96 -21.52 3.13
CA GLY A 271 3.02 -20.70 2.54
C GLY A 271 2.57 -19.32 2.04
N VAL A 272 1.26 -19.08 1.86
CA VAL A 272 0.72 -17.74 1.53
C VAL A 272 1.08 -16.69 2.60
N LEU A 273 1.34 -17.12 3.83
CA LEU A 273 1.68 -16.21 4.94
C LEU A 273 3.13 -15.74 4.94
N GLN A 274 4.02 -16.40 4.18
CA GLN A 274 5.46 -16.11 4.20
C GLN A 274 5.79 -14.66 3.85
N LYS A 275 5.11 -14.12 2.83
CA LYS A 275 5.25 -12.72 2.43
C LYS A 275 5.01 -11.78 3.62
N TYR A 276 3.95 -12.04 4.38
CA TYR A 276 3.51 -11.17 5.47
C TYR A 276 4.43 -11.30 6.69
N TYR A 277 4.91 -12.50 7.02
CA TYR A 277 5.90 -12.69 8.09
C TYR A 277 7.26 -12.03 7.78
N SER A 278 7.66 -12.00 6.50
CA SER A 278 8.95 -11.43 6.08
C SER A 278 9.02 -9.89 6.14
N SER A 279 7.87 -9.21 6.23
CA SER A 279 7.76 -7.75 6.16
C SER A 279 7.01 -7.17 7.38
N SER A 280 7.48 -7.45 8.59
CA SER A 280 6.83 -7.04 9.85
C SER A 280 6.71 -5.52 10.09
N ALA A 281 7.33 -4.70 9.24
CA ALA A 281 7.17 -3.25 9.27
C ALA A 281 5.91 -2.78 8.52
N GLU A 282 5.43 -3.59 7.58
CA GLU A 282 4.24 -3.30 6.75
C GLU A 282 3.02 -4.11 7.19
N TYR A 283 3.25 -5.33 7.67
CA TYR A 283 2.19 -6.29 7.97
C TYR A 283 2.24 -6.77 9.41
N GLU A 284 1.06 -7.10 9.92
CA GLU A 284 0.88 -7.78 11.19
C GLU A 284 -0.03 -8.99 11.00
N ILE A 285 0.40 -10.15 11.51
CA ILE A 285 -0.40 -11.37 11.54
C ILE A 285 -0.74 -11.68 13.00
N GLN A 286 -2.03 -11.79 13.27
CA GLN A 286 -2.58 -12.15 14.57
C GLN A 286 -3.43 -13.41 14.45
N ASP A 287 -3.97 -13.88 15.58
CA ASP A 287 -5.02 -14.89 15.56
C ASP A 287 -6.22 -14.36 14.76
N SER A 288 -6.57 -15.09 13.71
CA SER A 288 -7.69 -14.84 12.83
C SER A 288 -7.65 -13.56 11.99
N SER A 289 -6.49 -12.88 11.87
CA SER A 289 -6.38 -11.73 10.97
C SER A 289 -4.99 -11.37 10.46
N ILE A 290 -4.94 -10.77 9.28
CA ILE A 290 -3.77 -10.13 8.68
C ILE A 290 -4.12 -8.66 8.44
N HIS A 291 -3.25 -7.75 8.82
CA HIS A 291 -3.41 -6.33 8.53
C HIS A 291 -2.20 -5.77 7.80
N LYS A 292 -2.43 -5.00 6.75
CA LYS A 292 -1.44 -4.08 6.20
C LYS A 292 -1.71 -2.68 6.75
N TYR A 293 -0.77 -2.12 7.52
CA TYR A 293 -1.00 -0.89 8.26
C TYR A 293 -1.47 0.26 7.35
N GLY A 294 -2.68 0.75 7.62
CA GLY A 294 -3.27 1.90 6.93
C GLY A 294 -4.02 1.58 5.63
N TYR A 295 -4.05 0.32 5.17
CA TYR A 295 -4.60 -0.04 3.86
C TYR A 295 -5.74 -1.05 3.95
N TRP A 296 -5.46 -2.29 4.33
CA TRP A 296 -6.45 -3.35 4.32
C TRP A 296 -6.30 -4.32 5.48
N TYR A 297 -7.40 -5.02 5.79
CA TYR A 297 -7.53 -5.94 6.89
C TYR A 297 -8.27 -7.18 6.41
N LEU A 298 -7.67 -8.37 6.55
CA LEU A 298 -8.30 -9.63 6.17
C LEU A 298 -8.58 -10.48 7.41
N ARG A 299 -9.82 -10.92 7.57
CA ARG A 299 -10.17 -12.00 8.50
C ARG A 299 -9.92 -13.35 7.84
N PHE A 300 -9.29 -14.26 8.56
CA PHE A 300 -8.98 -15.59 8.04
C PHE A 300 -8.80 -16.59 9.17
N ASP A 301 -8.68 -17.86 8.84
CA ASP A 301 -8.39 -18.95 9.77
C ASP A 301 -6.94 -19.40 9.60
N ASN A 302 -6.12 -19.18 10.62
CA ASN A 302 -4.73 -19.67 10.73
C ASN A 302 -4.54 -20.74 11.81
N ASN A 303 -5.62 -21.32 12.33
CA ASN A 303 -5.54 -22.27 13.43
C ASN A 303 -5.23 -23.70 12.97
N SER A 304 -5.39 -24.00 11.67
CA SER A 304 -5.04 -25.32 11.14
C SER A 304 -3.52 -25.46 10.90
N SER A 305 -3.01 -26.68 11.06
CA SER A 305 -1.60 -26.99 10.87
C SER A 305 -1.18 -26.97 9.39
N GLY A 306 -2.06 -27.41 8.47
CA GLY A 306 -1.70 -27.63 7.06
C GLY A 306 -2.24 -26.61 6.06
N HIS A 307 -3.18 -25.75 6.45
CA HIS A 307 -3.82 -24.80 5.55
C HIS A 307 -4.28 -23.55 6.29
N VAL A 308 -4.59 -22.52 5.52
CA VAL A 308 -5.37 -21.37 5.99
C VAL A 308 -6.69 -21.31 5.23
N CYS A 309 -7.70 -20.68 5.83
CA CYS A 309 -9.01 -20.52 5.21
C CYS A 309 -9.47 -19.07 5.24
N VAL A 310 -10.12 -18.62 4.17
CA VAL A 310 -10.76 -17.31 4.07
C VAL A 310 -12.16 -17.52 3.50
N PHE A 311 -13.14 -16.73 3.91
CA PHE A 311 -14.43 -16.74 3.21
C PHE A 311 -14.30 -16.08 1.83
N LEU A 312 -14.97 -16.66 0.83
CA LEU A 312 -14.92 -16.21 -0.55
C LEU A 312 -15.27 -14.72 -0.70
N GLY A 313 -16.26 -14.25 0.06
CA GLY A 313 -16.65 -12.84 0.07
C GLY A 313 -15.60 -11.90 0.66
N ASP A 314 -14.93 -12.32 1.73
CA ASP A 314 -13.87 -11.52 2.37
C ASP A 314 -12.67 -11.33 1.42
N LEU A 315 -12.34 -12.34 0.59
CA LEU A 315 -11.30 -12.21 -0.44
C LEU A 315 -11.59 -11.08 -1.44
N GLY A 316 -12.85 -10.87 -1.82
CA GLY A 316 -13.23 -9.80 -2.74
C GLY A 316 -13.44 -8.45 -2.03
N ASN A 317 -14.00 -8.48 -0.83
CA ASN A 317 -14.32 -7.27 -0.10
C ASN A 317 -13.07 -6.59 0.46
N ASP A 318 -12.18 -7.38 1.07
CA ASP A 318 -11.13 -6.88 1.94
C ASP A 318 -9.75 -6.81 1.28
N LEU A 319 -9.48 -7.66 0.27
CA LEU A 319 -8.18 -7.65 -0.42
C LEU A 319 -8.20 -6.80 -1.70
N PRO A 320 -7.16 -5.96 -1.90
CA PRO A 320 -6.84 -5.39 -3.21
C PRO A 320 -6.65 -6.49 -4.26
N HIS A 321 -6.95 -6.18 -5.52
CA HIS A 321 -6.81 -7.15 -6.61
C HIS A 321 -5.40 -7.75 -6.71
N SER A 322 -4.35 -6.94 -6.48
CA SER A 322 -2.97 -7.44 -6.46
C SER A 322 -2.71 -8.50 -5.39
N GLU A 323 -3.37 -8.38 -4.23
CA GLU A 323 -3.30 -9.40 -3.18
C GLU A 323 -4.15 -10.61 -3.55
N GLN A 324 -5.33 -10.43 -4.14
CA GLN A 324 -6.14 -11.56 -4.63
C GLN A 324 -5.37 -12.44 -5.62
N VAL A 325 -4.62 -11.84 -6.56
CA VAL A 325 -3.73 -12.56 -7.49
C VAL A 325 -2.67 -13.36 -6.74
N TYR A 326 -2.05 -12.77 -5.71
CA TYR A 326 -1.07 -13.46 -4.87
C TYR A 326 -1.71 -14.67 -4.15
N TRP A 327 -2.84 -14.47 -3.48
CA TRP A 327 -3.57 -15.53 -2.77
C TRP A 327 -4.01 -16.66 -3.72
N LYS A 328 -4.45 -16.32 -4.93
CA LYS A 328 -4.86 -17.29 -5.95
C LYS A 328 -3.74 -18.29 -6.28
N SER A 329 -2.48 -17.87 -6.24
CA SER A 329 -1.33 -18.76 -6.50
C SER A 329 -1.13 -19.85 -5.42
N PHE A 330 -1.72 -19.68 -4.24
CA PHE A 330 -1.69 -20.64 -3.13
C PHE A 330 -3.03 -21.34 -2.90
N ASN A 331 -4.03 -21.10 -3.75
CA ASN A 331 -5.36 -21.66 -3.58
C ASN A 331 -5.37 -23.18 -3.87
N ILE A 332 -5.91 -23.94 -2.93
CA ILE A 332 -5.93 -25.41 -2.95
C ILE A 332 -7.36 -25.94 -2.82
N SER A 333 -7.56 -27.20 -3.24
CA SER A 333 -8.87 -27.85 -3.16
C SER A 333 -9.37 -27.98 -1.73
N PRO A 334 -10.69 -27.84 -1.47
CA PRO A 334 -11.28 -28.06 -0.15
C PRO A 334 -11.26 -29.53 0.30
N ASP A 335 -10.93 -30.49 -0.58
CA ASP A 335 -10.89 -31.91 -0.26
C ASP A 335 -10.08 -32.20 1.04
N GLY A 336 -10.73 -32.89 1.97
CA GLY A 336 -10.23 -33.22 3.31
C GLY A 336 -10.08 -32.06 4.29
N LYS A 337 -10.40 -30.81 3.91
CA LYS A 337 -10.16 -29.61 4.72
C LYS A 337 -11.44 -29.13 5.39
N LYS A 338 -11.26 -28.51 6.54
CA LYS A 338 -12.32 -27.95 7.38
C LYS A 338 -11.84 -26.66 7.99
N LEU A 339 -12.80 -25.82 8.38
CA LEU A 339 -12.54 -24.72 9.31
C LEU A 339 -12.01 -25.30 10.62
N SER A 340 -11.10 -24.57 11.26
CA SER A 340 -10.75 -24.81 12.67
C SER A 340 -11.99 -24.64 13.55
N LYS A 341 -11.97 -25.29 14.73
CA LYS A 341 -13.06 -25.17 15.68
C LYS A 341 -13.18 -23.71 16.12
N THR A 342 -12.05 -23.07 16.42
CA THR A 342 -11.96 -21.68 16.85
C THR A 342 -12.59 -20.74 15.82
N TYR A 343 -12.25 -20.88 14.55
CA TYR A 343 -12.79 -20.01 13.51
C TYR A 343 -14.27 -20.27 13.25
N PHE A 344 -14.71 -21.53 13.29
CA PHE A 344 -16.14 -21.86 13.19
C PHE A 344 -16.96 -21.26 14.33
N GLU A 345 -16.51 -21.42 15.58
CA GLU A 345 -17.19 -20.88 16.76
C GLU A 345 -17.29 -19.36 16.72
N ARG A 346 -16.20 -18.67 16.34
CA ARG A 346 -16.17 -17.21 16.26
C ARG A 346 -17.02 -16.69 15.10
N SER A 347 -16.87 -17.26 13.90
CA SER A 347 -17.47 -16.73 12.67
C SER A 347 -18.92 -17.16 12.46
N MET A 348 -19.27 -18.39 12.86
CA MET A 348 -20.60 -18.96 12.59
C MET A 348 -21.51 -18.95 13.83
N LEU A 349 -20.96 -19.12 15.03
CA LEU A 349 -21.74 -19.17 16.28
C LEU A 349 -21.71 -17.86 17.08
N GLY A 350 -20.77 -16.96 16.77
CA GLY A 350 -20.61 -15.69 17.48
C GLY A 350 -20.14 -15.87 18.93
N THR A 351 -19.42 -16.94 19.23
CA THR A 351 -18.92 -17.26 20.58
C THR A 351 -17.43 -16.97 20.72
N TRP A 352 -17.02 -16.53 21.91
CA TRP A 352 -15.61 -16.47 22.29
C TRP A 352 -15.02 -17.89 22.27
N SER A 353 -13.84 -18.02 21.69
CA SER A 353 -13.11 -19.29 21.59
C SER A 353 -11.61 -19.00 21.62
N ASP A 354 -10.84 -19.85 22.27
CA ASP A 354 -9.38 -19.73 22.37
C ASP A 354 -8.70 -20.20 21.08
N PRO A 355 -7.47 -19.75 20.77
CA PRO A 355 -6.71 -20.29 19.65
C PRO A 355 -6.40 -21.79 19.80
N GLU A 356 -6.20 -22.47 18.68
CA GLU A 356 -5.81 -23.89 18.61
C GLU A 356 -4.35 -24.07 18.15
N SER A 357 -3.84 -23.20 17.27
CA SER A 357 -2.48 -23.34 16.75
C SER A 357 -1.43 -23.10 17.85
N PRO A 358 -0.41 -23.97 18.01
CA PRO A 358 0.55 -23.89 19.11
C PRO A 358 1.23 -22.53 19.28
N ASP A 359 1.53 -21.83 18.18
CA ASP A 359 2.11 -20.49 18.20
C ASP A 359 1.14 -19.43 18.71
N LEU A 360 -0.13 -19.48 18.28
CA LEU A 360 -1.18 -18.57 18.72
C LEU A 360 -1.51 -18.80 20.20
N VAL A 361 -1.60 -20.07 20.62
CA VAL A 361 -1.77 -20.47 22.03
C VAL A 361 -0.61 -19.94 22.87
N PHE A 362 0.63 -20.21 22.45
CA PHE A 362 1.81 -19.73 23.16
C PHE A 362 1.81 -18.20 23.30
N LYS A 363 1.55 -17.46 22.22
CA LYS A 363 1.49 -15.99 22.26
C LYS A 363 0.42 -15.48 23.23
N SER A 364 -0.77 -16.09 23.19
CA SER A 364 -1.88 -15.74 24.09
C SER A 364 -1.50 -15.96 25.56
N VAL A 365 -1.03 -17.18 25.89
CA VAL A 365 -0.62 -17.56 27.25
C VAL A 365 0.56 -16.72 27.72
N PHE A 366 1.56 -16.48 26.88
CA PHE A 366 2.74 -15.70 27.25
C PHE A 366 2.40 -14.25 27.60
N ASN A 367 1.54 -13.59 26.80
CA ASN A 367 1.10 -12.22 27.09
C ASN A 367 0.32 -12.15 28.40
N GLN A 368 -0.65 -13.04 28.59
CA GLN A 368 -1.43 -13.12 29.83
C GLN A 368 -0.54 -13.39 31.04
N PHE A 369 0.38 -14.35 30.93
CA PHE A 369 1.34 -14.71 31.97
C PHE A 369 2.18 -13.49 32.38
N GLN A 370 2.75 -12.75 31.43
CA GLN A 370 3.59 -11.60 31.73
C GLN A 370 2.82 -10.48 32.43
N GLU A 371 1.58 -10.20 31.99
CA GLU A 371 0.72 -9.20 32.62
C GLU A 371 0.36 -9.60 34.06
N THR A 372 -0.11 -10.83 34.26
CA THR A 372 -0.47 -11.36 35.58
C THR A 372 0.74 -11.39 36.51
N TRP A 373 1.88 -11.89 36.03
CA TRP A 373 3.12 -11.96 36.81
C TRP A 373 3.59 -10.59 37.27
N LEU A 374 3.67 -9.61 36.35
CA LEU A 374 4.10 -8.26 36.68
C LEU A 374 3.17 -7.63 37.72
N LYS A 375 1.85 -7.81 37.56
CA LYS A 375 0.84 -7.29 38.48
C LYS A 375 0.96 -7.90 39.88
N THR A 376 1.21 -9.21 39.97
CA THR A 376 1.22 -9.94 41.25
C THR A 376 2.58 -9.87 41.95
N LYS A 377 3.69 -9.96 41.21
CA LYS A 377 5.04 -10.01 41.77
C LYS A 377 5.76 -8.66 41.78
N GLY A 378 5.31 -7.69 40.98
CA GLY A 378 5.89 -6.34 40.92
C GLY A 378 7.19 -6.24 40.11
N TRP A 379 7.58 -7.30 39.41
CA TRP A 379 8.73 -7.35 38.50
C TRP A 379 8.47 -8.36 37.38
N GLN A 380 9.21 -8.29 36.28
CA GLN A 380 9.00 -9.16 35.12
C GLN A 380 9.88 -10.42 35.19
N LEU A 381 9.30 -11.61 35.04
CA LEU A 381 10.08 -12.85 34.94
C LEU A 381 10.91 -12.88 33.64
N PHE A 382 10.28 -12.50 32.54
CA PHE A 382 10.89 -12.25 31.24
C PHE A 382 10.90 -10.74 30.97
N LEU A 383 12.04 -10.18 30.65
CA LEU A 383 12.20 -8.77 30.32
C LEU A 383 11.49 -8.45 29.00
N SER A 384 10.88 -7.26 28.93
CA SER A 384 10.37 -6.73 27.67
C SER A 384 11.48 -6.65 26.62
N LEU A 385 11.14 -7.04 25.38
CA LEU A 385 12.06 -6.92 24.25
C LEU A 385 12.39 -5.46 23.98
N HIS A 386 13.61 -5.21 23.49
CA HIS A 386 13.96 -3.91 22.94
C HIS A 386 13.08 -3.63 21.71
N PRO A 387 12.69 -2.37 21.40
CA PRO A 387 11.82 -2.07 20.26
C PRO A 387 12.29 -2.65 18.92
N THR A 388 13.61 -2.76 18.70
CA THR A 388 14.19 -3.36 17.50
C THR A 388 14.05 -4.88 17.44
N ASP A 389 13.82 -5.55 18.57
CA ASP A 389 13.63 -7.00 18.67
C ASP A 389 12.14 -7.40 18.74
N ASN A 390 11.20 -6.46 18.81
CA ASN A 390 9.75 -6.76 18.84
C ASN A 390 9.28 -7.63 17.66
N HIS A 391 9.96 -7.52 16.50
CA HIS A 391 9.70 -8.38 15.35
C HIS A 391 9.77 -9.87 15.72
N CYS A 392 10.67 -10.29 16.62
CA CYS A 392 10.80 -11.69 17.04
C CYS A 392 9.48 -12.24 17.62
N PHE A 393 8.74 -11.45 18.39
CA PHE A 393 7.45 -11.87 18.93
C PHE A 393 6.35 -11.81 17.86
N HIS A 394 6.29 -10.71 17.09
CA HIS A 394 5.26 -10.55 16.05
C HIS A 394 5.36 -11.63 14.97
N THR A 395 6.56 -11.97 14.52
CA THR A 395 6.81 -12.96 13.46
C THR A 395 6.98 -14.39 14.00
N LEU A 396 6.84 -14.64 15.31
CA LEU A 396 6.86 -16.01 15.83
C LEU A 396 5.64 -16.76 15.28
N HIS A 397 5.81 -17.91 14.63
CA HIS A 397 4.70 -18.71 14.13
C HIS A 397 5.06 -20.18 13.98
N SER A 398 4.04 -21.03 13.97
CA SER A 398 4.18 -22.43 13.56
C SER A 398 4.62 -22.49 12.10
N LEU A 399 5.57 -23.36 11.80
CA LEU A 399 6.18 -23.40 10.47
C LEU A 399 5.14 -23.59 9.36
N THR A 400 5.27 -22.80 8.30
CA THR A 400 4.41 -22.90 7.12
C THR A 400 4.80 -24.08 6.23
N LYS A 401 6.09 -24.47 6.24
CA LYS A 401 6.66 -25.58 5.47
C LYS A 401 7.74 -26.27 6.28
N ASN A 402 8.11 -27.49 5.87
CA ASN A 402 9.22 -28.22 6.49
C ASN A 402 10.58 -27.66 6.02
N GLU A 403 10.85 -26.39 6.36
CA GLU A 403 12.02 -25.64 5.90
C GLU A 403 12.96 -25.29 7.06
N GLN A 404 14.22 -25.68 6.91
CA GLN A 404 15.23 -25.52 7.97
C GLN A 404 15.51 -24.05 8.30
N SER A 405 15.51 -23.16 7.31
CA SER A 405 15.75 -21.73 7.54
C SER A 405 14.63 -21.07 8.35
N GLU A 406 13.40 -21.51 8.13
CA GLU A 406 12.25 -21.05 8.89
C GLU A 406 12.36 -21.56 10.35
N PHE A 407 12.63 -22.86 10.53
CA PHE A 407 12.88 -23.48 11.84
C PHE A 407 13.97 -22.74 12.63
N ASP A 408 15.11 -22.46 12.01
CA ASP A 408 16.22 -21.75 12.65
C ASP A 408 15.80 -20.34 13.13
N SER A 409 15.04 -19.62 12.30
CA SER A 409 14.53 -18.28 12.63
C SER A 409 13.52 -18.30 13.78
N GLN A 410 12.62 -19.29 13.78
CA GLN A 410 11.61 -19.45 14.82
C GLN A 410 12.24 -19.84 16.17
N ILE A 411 13.24 -20.74 16.16
CA ILE A 411 14.02 -21.09 17.36
C ILE A 411 14.74 -19.86 17.93
N LEU A 412 15.39 -19.06 17.06
CA LEU A 412 16.06 -17.84 17.49
C LEU A 412 15.10 -16.85 18.15
N SER A 413 13.93 -16.65 17.54
CA SER A 413 12.89 -15.76 18.04
C SER A 413 12.37 -16.22 19.40
N LEU A 414 12.04 -17.50 19.53
CA LEU A 414 11.56 -18.07 20.81
C LEU A 414 12.61 -17.93 21.92
N VAL A 415 13.88 -18.22 21.63
CA VAL A 415 14.99 -18.06 22.59
C VAL A 415 15.15 -16.61 23.02
N LYS A 416 15.03 -15.65 22.09
CA LYS A 416 15.07 -14.22 22.42
C LYS A 416 13.93 -13.81 23.35
N ILE A 417 12.69 -14.23 23.04
CA ILE A 417 11.48 -13.92 23.82
C ILE A 417 11.56 -14.49 25.23
N THR A 418 12.17 -15.68 25.38
CA THR A 418 12.16 -16.44 26.64
C THR A 418 13.51 -16.44 27.33
N ILE A 419 14.46 -17.25 26.88
CA ILE A 419 15.73 -17.54 27.56
C ILE A 419 16.64 -16.32 27.68
N ASP A 420 16.84 -15.58 26.60
CA ASP A 420 17.69 -14.38 26.61
C ASP A 420 17.01 -13.22 27.38
N SER A 421 15.68 -13.25 27.49
CA SER A 421 14.87 -12.31 28.29
C SER A 421 14.73 -12.69 29.76
N ILE A 422 15.28 -13.80 30.25
CA ILE A 422 15.19 -14.14 31.69
C ILE A 422 15.76 -13.00 32.55
N ASN A 423 14.97 -12.52 33.53
CA ASN A 423 15.39 -11.45 34.43
C ASN A 423 16.37 -11.94 35.51
N VAL A 424 17.62 -12.14 35.10
CA VAL A 424 18.72 -12.62 35.95
C VAL A 424 18.92 -11.73 37.18
N LYS A 425 18.70 -10.42 37.06
CA LYS A 425 18.90 -9.45 38.15
C LYS A 425 17.97 -9.72 39.33
N GLU A 426 16.70 -9.99 39.06
CA GLU A 426 15.73 -10.29 40.13
C GLU A 426 15.89 -11.71 40.66
N LEU A 427 16.14 -12.70 39.79
CA LEU A 427 16.36 -14.10 40.21
C LEU A 427 17.54 -14.26 41.17
N LYS A 428 18.65 -13.52 40.95
CA LYS A 428 19.81 -13.55 41.86
C LYS A 428 19.51 -13.09 43.29
N LYS A 429 18.41 -12.37 43.52
CA LYS A 429 17.98 -11.96 44.87
C LYS A 429 17.17 -13.04 45.58
N LEU A 430 16.60 -13.98 44.84
CA LEU A 430 15.64 -14.97 45.32
C LEU A 430 16.27 -16.35 45.50
N VAL A 431 17.43 -16.61 44.87
CA VAL A 431 18.07 -17.91 44.89
C VAL A 431 19.51 -17.83 45.38
N LEU A 432 19.91 -18.76 46.26
CA LEU A 432 21.28 -18.91 46.76
C LEU A 432 22.07 -19.90 45.89
N ILE A 433 22.59 -19.45 44.75
CA ILE A 433 23.52 -20.21 43.90
C ILE A 433 24.89 -19.51 43.85
N GLU A 434 25.95 -20.28 43.62
CA GLU A 434 27.31 -19.80 43.31
C GLU A 434 27.33 -18.63 42.31
N ASP A 435 28.23 -17.67 42.57
CA ASP A 435 28.38 -16.50 41.72
C ASP A 435 28.86 -16.91 40.31
N GLY A 436 28.20 -16.39 39.27
CA GLY A 436 28.44 -16.74 37.87
C GLY A 436 27.49 -17.77 37.25
N ALA A 437 26.46 -18.25 37.96
CA ALA A 437 25.44 -19.11 37.37
C ALA A 437 24.70 -18.44 36.19
N LYS A 438 24.52 -19.22 35.11
CA LYS A 438 23.81 -18.79 33.89
C LYS A 438 22.29 -18.70 34.10
N SER A 439 21.60 -17.94 33.25
CA SER A 439 20.15 -17.64 33.34
C SER A 439 19.26 -18.86 33.56
N ILE A 440 19.42 -19.91 32.74
CA ILE A 440 18.63 -21.15 32.83
C ILE A 440 18.79 -21.84 34.20
N LYS A 441 20.02 -21.88 34.74
CA LYS A 441 20.29 -22.52 36.03
C LYS A 441 19.62 -21.75 37.18
N LEU A 442 19.66 -20.42 37.14
CA LEU A 442 18.99 -19.56 38.11
C LEU A 442 17.46 -19.74 38.07
N LEU A 443 16.89 -19.74 36.86
CA LEU A 443 15.45 -19.94 36.69
C LEU A 443 15.01 -21.33 37.15
N THR A 444 15.74 -22.38 36.76
CA THR A 444 15.43 -23.76 37.16
C THR A 444 15.37 -23.90 38.67
N GLU A 445 16.36 -23.41 39.40
CA GLU A 445 16.40 -23.52 40.85
C GLU A 445 15.28 -22.71 41.52
N TYR A 446 15.01 -21.50 41.03
CA TYR A 446 13.91 -20.68 41.53
C TYR A 446 12.55 -21.40 41.39
N LEU A 447 12.29 -21.98 40.21
CA LEU A 447 11.05 -22.67 39.91
C LEU A 447 10.93 -23.98 40.70
N HIS A 448 12.02 -24.74 40.82
CA HIS A 448 12.07 -25.97 41.63
C HIS A 448 11.81 -25.69 43.12
N GLN A 449 12.40 -24.62 43.69
CA GLN A 449 12.11 -24.19 45.07
C GLN A 449 10.65 -23.79 45.29
N GLY A 450 9.98 -23.29 44.25
CA GLY A 450 8.55 -22.99 44.28
C GLY A 450 7.63 -24.21 44.16
N GLY A 451 8.14 -25.35 43.71
CA GLY A 451 7.36 -26.58 43.51
C GLY A 451 6.98 -26.89 42.07
N VAL A 452 7.57 -26.20 41.08
CA VAL A 452 7.44 -26.58 39.66
C VAL A 452 8.16 -27.91 39.41
N THR A 453 7.45 -28.85 38.82
CA THR A 453 7.87 -30.22 38.53
C THR A 453 8.39 -30.39 37.10
N PHE A 454 8.06 -29.46 36.18
CA PHE A 454 8.61 -29.43 34.83
C PHE A 454 10.15 -29.48 34.82
N ASP A 455 10.76 -30.27 33.93
CA ASP A 455 12.22 -30.31 33.77
C ASP A 455 12.74 -29.11 32.95
N VAL A 456 12.78 -27.96 33.61
CA VAL A 456 13.19 -26.66 33.02
C VAL A 456 14.63 -26.72 32.50
N ALA A 457 15.53 -27.40 33.22
CA ALA A 457 16.94 -27.48 32.85
C ALA A 457 17.14 -28.27 31.56
N ALA A 458 16.49 -29.43 31.42
CA ALA A 458 16.59 -30.24 30.22
C ALA A 458 15.96 -29.54 29.01
N PHE A 459 14.75 -29.00 29.18
CA PHE A 459 14.01 -28.36 28.08
C PHE A 459 14.68 -27.07 27.59
N LEU A 460 14.85 -26.07 28.46
CA LEU A 460 15.45 -24.79 28.06
C LEU A 460 16.93 -24.96 27.70
N GLY A 461 17.65 -25.86 28.37
CA GLY A 461 19.02 -26.23 28.01
C GLY A 461 19.10 -26.90 26.63
N GLY A 462 18.11 -27.69 26.26
CA GLY A 462 17.92 -28.23 24.92
C GLY A 462 17.69 -27.14 23.88
N LEU A 463 16.69 -26.30 24.10
CA LEU A 463 16.33 -25.21 23.19
C LEU A 463 17.51 -24.24 22.95
N GLN A 464 18.20 -23.84 24.01
CA GLN A 464 19.43 -23.03 23.90
C GLN A 464 20.56 -23.77 23.19
N GLY A 465 20.63 -25.10 23.35
CA GLY A 465 21.56 -25.96 22.62
C GLY A 465 21.32 -25.93 21.12
N VAL A 466 20.06 -26.04 20.67
CA VAL A 466 19.70 -25.97 19.24
C VAL A 466 20.12 -24.63 18.64
N ARG A 467 19.80 -23.53 19.35
CA ARG A 467 20.18 -22.17 18.95
C ARG A 467 21.71 -21.99 18.87
N SER A 468 22.45 -22.48 19.85
CA SER A 468 23.91 -22.27 19.92
C SER A 468 24.72 -23.19 19.01
N THR A 469 24.26 -24.41 18.75
CA THR A 469 25.04 -25.39 17.97
C THR A 469 24.65 -25.48 16.50
N GLY A 470 23.47 -24.97 16.12
CA GLY A 470 22.99 -24.98 14.74
C GLY A 470 22.66 -23.61 14.17
N VAL A 471 21.87 -22.79 14.88
CA VAL A 471 21.40 -21.50 14.34
C VAL A 471 22.52 -20.46 14.32
N ALA A 472 23.30 -20.36 15.41
CA ALA A 472 24.35 -19.35 15.57
C ALA A 472 25.73 -19.82 15.06
N HIS A 473 25.93 -21.13 14.87
CA HIS A 473 27.22 -21.73 14.55
C HIS A 473 27.07 -22.82 13.49
N ARG A 474 28.17 -23.13 12.78
CA ARG A 474 28.17 -24.20 11.78
C ARG A 474 27.77 -25.53 12.44
N ARG A 475 26.75 -26.18 11.87
CA ARG A 475 26.27 -27.50 12.30
C ARG A 475 27.41 -28.53 12.28
N GLY A 476 27.41 -29.39 13.28
CA GLY A 476 28.31 -30.53 13.44
C GLY A 476 27.78 -31.48 14.51
N THR A 477 28.63 -32.38 15.01
CA THR A 477 28.22 -33.47 15.90
C THR A 477 27.47 -33.01 17.16
N ASN A 478 27.77 -31.83 17.69
CA ASN A 478 27.07 -31.27 18.86
C ASN A 478 25.62 -30.88 18.56
N TYR A 479 25.34 -30.42 17.34
CA TYR A 479 23.98 -30.13 16.87
C TYR A 479 23.19 -31.42 16.71
N GLU A 480 23.75 -32.42 16.04
CA GLU A 480 23.13 -33.75 15.87
C GLU A 480 22.76 -34.37 17.23
N THR A 481 23.68 -34.29 18.20
CA THR A 481 23.44 -34.77 19.56
C THR A 481 22.30 -34.02 20.27
N THR A 482 22.19 -32.71 20.05
CA THR A 482 21.17 -31.87 20.69
C THR A 482 19.79 -32.09 20.07
N ILE A 483 19.71 -32.20 18.75
CA ILE A 483 18.49 -32.52 17.98
C ILE A 483 17.95 -33.90 18.39
N ALA A 484 18.81 -34.92 18.43
CA ALA A 484 18.43 -36.26 18.87
C ALA A 484 17.92 -36.29 20.32
N ARG A 485 18.52 -35.51 21.23
CA ARG A 485 18.06 -35.42 22.62
C ARG A 485 16.67 -34.81 22.76
N LEU A 486 16.30 -33.89 21.87
CA LEU A 486 14.98 -33.26 21.84
C LEU A 486 13.96 -34.08 21.04
N GLY A 487 14.35 -35.22 20.46
CA GLY A 487 13.47 -36.06 19.63
C GLY A 487 13.01 -35.36 18.35
N ILE A 488 13.83 -34.45 17.82
CA ILE A 488 13.52 -33.70 16.59
C ILE A 488 14.00 -34.54 15.40
N GLU A 489 13.08 -34.89 14.51
CA GLU A 489 13.37 -35.60 13.25
C GLU A 489 13.39 -34.59 12.08
N ASP A 490 14.38 -34.70 11.19
CA ASP A 490 14.61 -33.73 10.10
C ASP A 490 13.44 -33.66 9.09
N ASP A 491 12.67 -34.73 8.93
CA ASP A 491 11.51 -34.81 8.05
C ASP A 491 10.22 -34.27 8.68
N ASN A 492 10.26 -33.80 9.94
CA ASN A 492 9.08 -33.30 10.65
C ASN A 492 9.37 -32.09 11.58
N LEU A 493 10.03 -31.07 11.04
CA LEU A 493 10.35 -29.82 11.74
C LEU A 493 9.10 -29.05 12.19
N ILE A 494 7.99 -29.16 11.44
CA ILE A 494 6.72 -28.51 11.79
C ILE A 494 6.24 -29.03 13.15
N THR A 495 6.05 -30.35 13.27
CA THR A 495 5.61 -30.98 14.52
C THR A 495 6.64 -30.77 15.63
N ALA A 496 7.93 -30.81 15.30
CA ALA A 496 8.99 -30.55 16.27
C ALA A 496 8.89 -29.14 16.88
N PHE A 497 8.69 -28.11 16.06
CA PHE A 497 8.56 -26.74 16.56
C PHE A 497 7.25 -26.51 17.32
N ASP A 498 6.15 -27.08 16.84
CA ASP A 498 4.85 -27.06 17.54
C ASP A 498 4.96 -27.68 18.93
N ASN A 499 5.61 -28.83 19.06
CA ASN A 499 5.87 -29.48 20.35
C ASN A 499 6.73 -28.63 21.30
N ILE A 500 7.67 -27.83 20.76
CA ILE A 500 8.48 -26.90 21.56
C ILE A 500 7.59 -25.77 22.11
N LEU A 501 6.71 -25.20 21.29
CA LEU A 501 5.76 -24.16 21.71
C LEU A 501 4.78 -24.69 22.75
N GLU A 502 4.26 -25.90 22.57
CA GLU A 502 3.40 -26.56 23.55
C GLU A 502 4.11 -26.81 24.88
N GLN A 503 5.36 -27.27 24.87
CA GLN A 503 6.14 -27.47 26.09
C GLN A 503 6.43 -26.16 26.80
N MET A 504 6.76 -25.10 26.06
CA MET A 504 6.94 -23.77 26.64
C MET A 504 5.62 -23.25 27.25
N THR A 505 4.50 -23.48 26.58
CA THR A 505 3.16 -23.13 27.08
C THR A 505 2.84 -23.88 28.37
N LYS A 506 3.06 -25.19 28.41
CA LYS A 506 2.87 -26.02 29.62
C LYS A 506 3.70 -25.51 30.79
N LEU A 507 4.97 -25.15 30.54
CA LEU A 507 5.83 -24.55 31.56
C LEU A 507 5.23 -23.25 32.10
N LEU A 508 4.75 -22.34 31.26
CA LEU A 508 4.17 -21.07 31.71
C LEU A 508 2.90 -21.29 32.56
N ILE A 509 2.03 -22.21 32.15
CA ILE A 509 0.82 -22.57 32.90
C ILE A 509 1.19 -23.13 34.28
N GLU A 510 2.16 -24.05 34.36
CA GLU A 510 2.58 -24.60 35.64
C GLU A 510 3.23 -23.54 36.56
N ILE A 511 4.02 -22.61 35.99
CA ILE A 511 4.56 -21.48 36.76
C ILE A 511 3.41 -20.62 37.30
N GLU A 512 2.39 -20.34 36.49
CA GLU A 512 1.21 -19.58 36.93
C GLU A 512 0.48 -20.30 38.06
N GLU A 513 0.16 -21.59 37.91
CA GLU A 513 -0.53 -22.39 38.94
C GLU A 513 0.22 -22.46 40.29
N VAL A 514 1.55 -22.47 40.26
CA VAL A 514 2.39 -22.58 41.47
C VAL A 514 2.62 -21.23 42.14
N PHE A 515 2.74 -20.15 41.37
CA PHE A 515 3.21 -18.86 41.89
C PHE A 515 2.17 -17.74 41.91
N LEU A 516 1.08 -17.83 41.15
CA LEU A 516 0.07 -16.77 41.00
C LEU A 516 -1.29 -17.23 41.54
#